data_AF-A0A8T3PJT5-F1
#
_entry.id   AF-A0A8T3PJT5-F1
#
_cell.length_a   1.000
_cell.length_b   1.000
_cell.length_c   1.000
_cell.angle_alpha   90.00
_cell.angle_beta   90.00
_cell.angle_gamma   90.00
#
_symmetry.space_group_name_H-M   'P 1'
#
loop_
_entity.id
_entity.type
_entity.pdbx_description
1 polymer ?
#
loop_
_entity_poly.entity_id
_entity_poly.type
_entity_poly.pdbx_seq_one_letter_code
_entity_poly.pdbx_strand_id
1 'polypeptide(L)' 'MRYRVVHHTEYRYLQPVALCHNETHLRPRAVAHQRCLSHTLVIDPAPDLVSEREDFFGNPTASFSM' A
#
# COMPACT_ATOMS: atom_id res chain seq x y z
N MET A 1 -19.29 -7.41 -12.08
CA MET A 1 -18.09 -7.05 -12.88
C MET A 1 -16.83 -7.43 -12.10
N ARG A 2 -15.75 -7.83 -12.79
CA ARG A 2 -14.45 -8.14 -12.15
C ARG A 2 -13.39 -7.19 -12.69
N TYR A 3 -12.70 -6.51 -11.79
CA TYR A 3 -11.66 -5.54 -12.14
C TYR A 3 -10.28 -6.05 -11.75
N ARG A 4 -9.27 -5.63 -12.51
CA ARG A 4 -7.86 -5.69 -12.12
C ARG A 4 -7.37 -4.25 -12.04
N VAL A 5 -6.91 -3.84 -10.86
CA VAL A 5 -6.42 -2.49 -10.60
C VAL A 5 -4.92 -2.58 -10.32
N VAL A 6 -4.14 -1.70 -10.92
CA VAL A 6 -2.70 -1.55 -10.70
C VAL A 6 -2.43 -0.09 -10.37
N HIS A 7 -1.73 0.14 -9.28
CA HIS A 7 -1.25 1.46 -8.87
C HIS A 7 0.27 1.41 -8.79
N HIS A 8 0.92 2.44 -9.31
CA HIS A 8 2.38 2.55 -9.31
C HIS A 8 2.76 3.94 -8.83
N THR A 9 3.59 3.99 -7.79
CA THR A 9 4.13 5.22 -7.22
C THR A 9 5.65 5.15 -7.32
N GLU A 10 6.26 6.17 -7.91
CA GLU A 10 7.71 6.28 -8.04
C GLU A 10 8.17 7.59 -7.39
N TYR A 11 9.10 7.50 -6.45
CA TYR A 11 9.72 8.66 -5.83
C TYR A 11 11.08 8.91 -6.48
N ARG A 12 11.29 10.13 -6.96
CA ARG A 12 12.58 10.59 -7.48
C ARG A 12 13.07 11.76 -6.65
N TYR A 13 14.19 11.55 -5.97
CA TYR A 13 14.83 12.58 -5.17
C TYR A 13 16.11 13.06 -5.84
N LEU A 14 16.35 14.38 -5.81
CA LEU A 14 17.59 14.98 -6.32
C LEU A 14 18.78 14.77 -5.37
N GLN A 15 18.50 14.48 -4.10
CA GLN A 15 19.48 14.25 -3.04
C GLN A 15 19.06 13.03 -2.21
N PRO A 16 20.01 12.36 -1.52
CA PRO A 16 19.69 11.23 -0.66
C PRO A 16 18.67 11.60 0.42
N VAL A 17 17.67 10.73 0.61
CA VAL A 17 16.70 10.83 1.71
C VAL A 17 17.13 9.84 2.79
N ALA A 18 17.34 10.35 4.01
CA ALA A 18 17.82 9.54 5.12
C ALA A 18 16.72 8.71 5.81
N LEU A 19 15.45 9.10 5.65
CA LEU A 19 14.32 8.41 6.23
C LEU A 19 13.07 8.66 5.39
N CYS A 20 12.38 7.59 5.01
CA CYS A 20 11.12 7.68 4.28
C CYS A 20 10.07 6.79 4.96
N HIS A 21 9.16 7.39 5.73
CA HIS A 21 8.02 6.68 6.31
C HIS A 21 6.80 6.84 5.41
N ASN A 22 6.31 5.72 4.89
CA ASN A 22 5.19 5.69 3.97
C ASN A 22 4.01 4.96 4.59
N GLU A 23 2.82 5.40 4.22
CA GLU A 23 1.55 4.75 4.53
C GLU A 23 0.69 4.73 3.27
N THR A 24 0.11 3.57 2.99
CA THR A 24 -0.60 3.33 1.73
C THR A 24 -1.95 2.68 1.97
N HIS A 25 -2.95 3.14 1.21
CA HIS A 25 -4.33 2.63 1.23
C HIS A 25 -4.67 1.97 -0.12
N LEU A 26 -3.80 1.06 -0.57
CA LEU A 26 -3.86 0.48 -1.92
C LEU A 26 -4.63 -0.84 -2.00
N ARG A 27 -5.18 -1.31 -0.87
CA ARG A 27 -6.02 -2.51 -0.82
C ARG A 27 -7.49 -2.09 -0.68
N PRO A 28 -8.35 -2.43 -1.66
CA PRO A 28 -9.76 -2.11 -1.57
C PRO A 28 -10.41 -2.75 -0.35
N ARG A 29 -11.17 -1.96 0.41
CA ARG A 29 -11.99 -2.45 1.52
C ARG A 29 -13.07 -3.42 1.02
N ALA A 30 -13.31 -4.49 1.78
CA ALA A 30 -14.43 -5.39 1.54
C ALA A 30 -15.73 -4.79 2.10
N VAL A 31 -16.76 -4.69 1.25
CA VAL A 31 -18.12 -4.26 1.61
C VAL A 31 -19.15 -5.13 0.87
N ALA A 32 -20.43 -5.02 1.19
CA ALA A 32 -21.48 -5.92 0.66
C ALA A 32 -21.48 -6.08 -0.88
N HIS A 33 -21.09 -5.03 -1.62
CA HIS A 33 -21.06 -5.03 -3.08
C HIS A 33 -19.63 -5.03 -3.67
N GLN A 34 -18.58 -5.16 -2.85
CA GLN A 34 -17.19 -5.17 -3.30
C GLN A 34 -16.35 -6.19 -2.52
N ARG A 35 -15.63 -7.06 -3.25
CA ARG A 35 -14.72 -8.05 -2.66
C ARG A 35 -13.36 -7.99 -3.35
N CYS A 36 -12.30 -7.84 -2.56
CA CYS A 36 -10.93 -8.02 -3.03
C CYS A 36 -10.64 -9.54 -3.12
N LEU A 37 -10.38 -10.04 -4.34
CA LEU A 37 -10.09 -11.46 -4.58
C LEU A 37 -8.62 -11.81 -4.34
N SER A 38 -7.73 -10.87 -4.68
CA SER A 38 -6.28 -10.97 -4.49
C SER A 38 -5.70 -9.58 -4.39
N HIS A 39 -4.68 -9.41 -3.56
CA HIS A 39 -3.91 -8.17 -3.42
C HIS A 39 -2.43 -8.51 -3.30
N THR A 40 -1.59 -7.70 -3.93
CA THR A 40 -0.13 -7.81 -3.84
C THR A 40 0.42 -6.40 -3.78
N LEU A 41 1.24 -6.14 -2.76
CA LEU A 41 2.00 -4.92 -2.61
C LEU A 41 3.47 -5.24 -2.85
N VAL A 42 4.08 -4.57 -3.82
CA VAL A 42 5.51 -4.69 -4.12
C VAL A 42 6.13 -3.33 -3.87
N ILE A 43 7.21 -3.31 -3.09
CA ILE A 43 7.95 -2.11 -2.73
C ILE A 43 9.39 -2.37 -3.15
N ASP A 44 9.96 -1.43 -3.90
CA ASP A 44 11.34 -1.46 -4.37
C ASP A 44 12.00 -0.11 -4.06
N PRO A 45 13.13 -0.08 -3.32
CA PRO A 45 13.79 -1.23 -2.67
C PRO A 45 12.91 -1.88 -1.58
N ALA A 46 13.12 -3.19 -1.35
CA ALA A 46 12.35 -3.92 -0.36
C ALA A 46 12.64 -3.40 1.07
N PRO A 47 11.62 -3.01 1.85
CA PRO A 47 11.80 -2.58 3.23
C PRO A 47 12.03 -3.78 4.15
N ASP A 48 12.69 -3.56 5.28
CA ASP A 48 12.88 -4.58 6.32
C ASP A 48 11.57 -5.03 6.96
N LEU A 49 10.59 -4.11 7.05
CA LEU A 49 9.28 -4.36 7.64
C LEU A 49 8.19 -3.63 6.88
N VAL A 50 7.10 -4.38 6.62
CA VAL A 50 5.81 -3.84 6.22
C VAL A 50 4.81 -4.20 7.31
N SER A 51 4.08 -3.21 7.82
CA SER A 51 3.03 -3.39 8.81
C SER A 51 1.67 -3.15 8.17
N GLU A 52 0.80 -4.15 8.20
CA GLU A 52 -0.58 -4.02 7.76
C GLU A 52 -1.52 -3.84 8.95
N ARG A 53 -2.47 -2.92 8.82
CA ARG A 53 -3.53 -2.70 9.81
C ARG A 53 -4.82 -2.26 9.14
N GLU A 54 -5.90 -2.22 9.91
CA GLU A 54 -7.11 -1.50 9.53
C GLU A 54 -7.12 -0.13 10.21
N ASP A 55 -7.44 0.92 9.45
CA ASP A 55 -7.63 2.26 10.01
C ASP A 55 -8.97 2.34 10.78
N PHE A 56 -9.22 3.50 11.40
CA PHE A 56 -10.46 3.75 12.15
C PHE A 56 -11.74 3.55 11.33
N PHE A 57 -11.66 3.73 10.02
CA PHE A 57 -12.80 3.58 9.11
C PHE A 57 -12.94 2.14 8.60
N GLY A 58 -12.00 1.24 8.91
CA GLY A 58 -11.96 -0.13 8.42
C GLY A 58 -11.34 -0.27 7.03
N ASN A 59 -10.52 0.69 6.60
CA ASN A 59 -9.75 0.54 5.37
C ASN A 59 -8.44 -0.20 5.67
N PRO A 60 -8.10 -1.23 4.89
CA PRO A 60 -6.80 -1.87 5.01
C PRO A 60 -5.70 -0.86 4.60
N THR A 61 -4.68 -0.76 5.44
CA THR A 61 -3.60 0.21 5.32
C THR A 61 -2.27 -0.51 5.55
N ALA A 62 -1.27 -0.19 4.74
CA ALA A 62 0.09 -0.73 4.89
C ALA A 62 1.09 0.40 5.12
N SER A 63 1.90 0.29 6.15
CA SER A 63 3.01 1.22 6.44
C SER A 63 4.36 0.53 6.35
N PHE A 64 5.36 1.27 5.88
CA PHE A 64 6.74 0.79 5.71
C PHE A 64 7.72 1.95 5.75
N SER A 65 8.98 1.61 6.01
CA SER A 65 10.07 2.57 6.12
C SER A 65 11.22 2.18 5.20
N MET A 66 11.82 3.18 4.54
CA MET A 66 13.06 3.09 3.79
C MET A 66 14.11 4.06 4.33
#